data_AF-A0A2V8RC57-F1
#
_entry.id   AF-A0A2V8RC57-F1
#
_cell.length_a   1.000
_cell.length_b   1.000
_cell.length_c   1.000
_cell.angle_alpha   90.00
_cell.angle_beta   90.00
_cell.angle_gamma   90.00
#
_symmetry.space_group_name_H-M   'P 1'
#
loop_
_entity.id
_entity.type
_entity.pdbx_description
1 polymer ?
#
loop_
_entity_poly.entity_id
_entity_poly.type
_entity_poly.pdbx_seq_one_letter_code
_entity_poly.pdbx_strand_id
1 'polypeptide(L)'
;MQQRAISHYCQKCRAANPLGQEFCVRCGTRLMIVVHPPSARVDFTETTPHEEHLLERLTMLENTLARLAERLEQGLKLLLRQSETAYTNHALVKSLIEILNECGMVDNGRLESMWRAECEKLNDKTTESSPAKSQPKKARKTKRKASTSS
;
A
#
# COMPACT_ATOMS: atom_id res chain seq x y z
N MET A 1 16.34 11.08 49.63
CA MET A 1 16.88 11.18 48.25
C MET A 1 18.31 11.68 48.34
N GLN A 2 19.30 10.83 48.09
CA GLN A 2 20.72 11.25 48.11
C GLN A 2 21.05 11.92 46.77
N GLN A 3 21.26 13.24 46.81
CA GLN A 3 21.79 13.98 45.67
C GLN A 3 23.22 13.49 45.40
N ARG A 4 23.47 12.96 44.20
CA ARG A 4 24.84 12.62 43.78
C ARG A 4 25.61 13.93 43.61
N ALA A 5 26.55 14.19 44.51
CA ALA A 5 27.46 15.32 44.38
C ALA A 5 28.29 15.13 43.11
N ILE A 6 28.14 16.05 42.15
CA ILE A 6 28.91 16.03 40.90
C ILE A 6 30.35 16.44 41.23
N SER A 7 31.33 15.61 40.86
CA SER A 7 32.77 15.87 41.07
C SER A 7 33.53 15.95 39.75
N HIS A 8 34.52 16.85 39.67
CA HIS A 8 35.42 16.98 38.52
C HIS A 8 36.67 16.12 38.71
N TYR A 9 37.00 15.26 37.74
CA TYR A 9 38.16 14.38 37.82
C TYR A 9 39.37 15.00 37.10
N CYS A 10 40.53 14.98 37.77
CA CYS A 10 41.77 15.46 37.18
C CYS A 10 42.23 14.58 36.00
N GLN A 11 42.56 15.21 34.87
CA GLN A 11 43.03 14.53 33.66
C GLN A 11 44.40 13.86 33.83
N LYS A 12 45.22 14.33 34.78
CA LYS A 12 46.56 13.81 35.06
C LYS A 12 46.55 12.66 36.07
N CYS A 13 45.98 12.88 37.26
CA CYS A 13 46.05 11.93 38.38
C CYS A 13 44.73 11.23 38.73
N ARG A 14 43.63 11.56 38.03
CA ARG A 14 42.26 11.03 38.23
C ARG A 14 41.68 11.23 39.63
N ALA A 15 42.24 12.14 40.43
CA ALA A 15 41.64 12.52 41.71
C ALA A 15 40.30 13.25 41.48
N ALA A 16 39.31 12.95 42.31
CA ALA A 16 38.06 13.69 42.36
C ALA A 16 38.29 15.03 43.06
N ASN A 17 37.88 16.13 42.43
CA ASN A 17 37.93 17.48 42.96
C ASN A 17 36.51 18.05 43.01
N PRO A 18 36.18 18.91 44.00
CA PRO A 18 34.91 19.60 44.05
C PRO A 18 34.79 20.60 42.89
N LEU A 19 33.54 20.92 42.52
CA LEU A 19 33.26 21.94 41.50
C LEU A 19 33.71 23.32 42.01
N GLY A 20 34.29 24.13 41.13
CA GLY A 20 34.79 25.48 41.43
C GLY A 20 36.30 25.57 41.72
N GLN A 21 37.02 24.45 41.76
CA GLN A 21 38.49 24.44 41.85
C GLN A 21 39.13 24.57 40.46
N GLU A 22 40.10 25.47 40.32
CA GLU A 22 40.85 25.64 39.07
C GLU A 22 42.00 24.64 38.93
N PHE A 23 42.52 24.13 40.04
CA PHE A 23 43.67 23.23 40.09
C PHE A 23 43.33 21.95 40.87
N CYS A 24 43.94 20.84 40.47
CA CYS A 24 43.79 19.59 41.20
C CYS A 24 44.45 19.67 42.57
N VAL A 25 43.72 19.31 43.62
CA VAL A 25 44.21 19.31 45.01
C VAL A 25 45.40 18.35 45.21
N ARG A 26 45.50 17.30 44.40
CA ARG A 26 46.54 16.26 44.55
C ARG A 26 47.80 16.52 43.73
N CYS A 27 47.70 17.10 42.53
CA CYS A 27 48.85 17.23 41.62
C CYS A 27 49.05 18.63 41.03
N GLY A 28 48.24 19.62 41.42
CA GLY A 28 48.35 21.01 40.96
C GLY A 28 48.05 21.24 39.48
N THR A 29 47.61 20.23 38.73
CA THR A 29 47.28 20.37 37.31
C THR A 29 45.97 21.15 37.15
N ARG A 30 45.92 22.12 36.21
CA ARG A 30 44.73 22.90 35.91
C ARG A 30 43.58 21.99 35.44
N LEU A 31 42.44 22.10 36.09
CA LEU A 31 41.24 21.34 35.80
C LEU A 31 40.50 22.01 34.64
N MET A 32 40.54 21.39 33.46
CA MET A 32 39.76 21.85 32.31
C MET A 32 38.39 21.19 32.32
N ILE A 33 37.31 21.97 32.23
CA ILE A 33 35.98 21.43 31.97
C ILE A 33 35.85 21.32 30.45
N VAL A 34 35.79 20.09 29.95
CA VAL A 34 35.47 19.85 28.54
C VAL A 34 33.97 20.10 28.39
N VAL A 35 33.59 21.31 27.98
CA VAL A 35 32.22 21.61 27.57
C VAL A 35 32.11 21.33 26.08
N HIS A 36 31.20 20.44 25.71
CA HIS A 36 30.91 20.19 24.31
C HIS A 36 30.24 21.44 23.68
N PRO A 37 30.75 21.98 22.56
CA PRO A 37 30.21 23.19 21.96
C PRO A 37 28.77 22.99 21.48
N PRO A 38 27.90 24.03 21.50
CA PRO A 38 26.50 23.92 21.08
C PRO A 38 26.33 23.45 19.64
N SER A 39 27.30 23.72 18.77
CA SER A 39 27.34 23.28 17.36
C SER A 39 27.45 21.76 17.20
N ALA A 40 27.91 21.05 18.22
CA ALA A 40 27.98 19.59 18.22
C ALA A 40 26.77 18.94 18.92
N ARG A 41 25.72 19.71 19.20
CA ARG A 41 24.41 19.21 19.68
C ARG A 41 23.36 19.11 18.57
N VAL A 42 23.71 19.51 17.35
CA VAL A 42 22.87 19.22 16.20
C VAL A 42 23.18 17.77 15.84
N ASP A 43 22.37 16.87 16.39
CA ASP A 43 22.26 15.52 15.88
C ASP A 43 21.76 15.66 14.43
N PHE A 44 22.68 15.75 13.47
CA PHE A 44 22.37 15.23 12.16
C PHE A 44 22.11 13.76 12.42
N THR A 45 20.83 13.39 12.52
CA THR A 45 20.43 11.99 12.44
C THR A 45 20.94 11.51 11.09
N GLU A 46 22.16 10.97 11.08
CA GLU A 46 22.62 10.09 10.02
C GLU A 46 21.49 9.07 9.88
N THR A 47 20.73 9.17 8.79
CA THR A 47 19.67 8.22 8.51
C THR A 47 20.33 6.86 8.54
N THR A 48 19.84 6.00 9.42
CA THR A 48 20.38 4.64 9.42
C THR A 48 20.16 4.07 8.02
N PRO A 49 21.07 3.23 7.48
CA PRO A 49 20.89 2.65 6.15
C PRO A 49 19.54 1.92 5.99
N HIS A 50 18.90 1.56 7.10
CA HIS A 50 17.53 1.05 7.13
C HIS A 50 16.46 2.10 6.79
N GLU A 51 16.58 3.33 7.30
CA GLU A 51 15.66 4.43 7.02
C GLU A 51 15.72 4.86 5.56
N GLU A 52 16.92 4.90 4.97
CA GLU A 52 17.11 5.19 3.54
C GLU A 52 16.37 4.16 2.67
N HIS A 53 16.53 2.87 2.97
CA HIS A 53 15.84 1.81 2.25
C HIS A 53 14.31 1.89 2.40
N LEU A 54 13.81 2.29 3.56
CA LEU A 54 12.37 2.51 3.77
C LEU A 54 11.86 3.69 2.94
N LEU A 55 12.62 4.78 2.85
CA LEU A 55 12.28 5.95 2.04
C LEU A 55 12.29 5.62 0.54
N GLU A 56 13.28 4.86 0.06
CA GLU A 56 13.31 4.38 -1.32
C GLU A 56 12.06 3.55 -1.65
N ARG A 57 11.70 2.61 -0.77
CA ARG A 57 10.52 1.78 -0.94
C ARG A 57 9.23 2.59 -0.90
N LEU A 58 9.12 3.54 0.02
CA LEU A 58 7.97 4.45 0.10
C LEU A 58 7.84 5.25 -1.20
N THR A 59 8.94 5.82 -1.67
CA THR A 59 9.00 6.58 -2.93
C THR A 59 8.62 5.71 -4.13
N MET A 60 9.05 4.45 -4.18
CA MET A 60 8.62 3.50 -5.21
C MET A 60 7.11 3.25 -5.14
N LEU A 61 6.57 3.02 -3.95
CA LEU A 61 5.14 2.79 -3.75
C LEU A 61 4.31 4.00 -4.16
N GLU A 62 4.69 5.20 -3.73
CA GLU A 62 4.03 6.46 -4.11
C GLU A 62 3.97 6.63 -5.63
N ASN A 63 5.09 6.38 -6.31
CA ASN A 63 5.15 6.43 -7.77
C ASN A 63 4.27 5.38 -8.44
N THR A 64 4.19 4.16 -7.90
CA THR A 64 3.29 3.13 -8.42
C THR A 64 1.82 3.51 -8.22
N LEU A 65 1.48 4.08 -7.07
CA LEU A 65 0.12 4.53 -6.77
C LEU A 65 -0.30 5.68 -7.69
N ALA A 66 0.58 6.64 -7.93
CA ALA A 66 0.35 7.73 -8.88
C ALA A 66 0.05 7.20 -10.29
N ARG A 67 0.86 6.25 -10.79
CA ARG A 67 0.62 5.62 -12.11
C ARG A 67 -0.67 4.80 -12.16
N LEU A 68 -1.03 4.11 -11.08
CA LEU A 68 -2.28 3.36 -11.01
C LEU A 68 -3.48 4.30 -11.03
N ALA A 69 -3.43 5.41 -10.29
CA ALA A 69 -4.47 6.43 -10.30
C ALA A 69 -4.69 6.99 -11.71
N GLU A 70 -3.61 7.33 -12.42
CA GLU A 70 -3.69 7.84 -13.79
C GLU A 70 -4.30 6.82 -14.77
N ARG A 71 -3.92 5.54 -14.65
CA ARG A 71 -4.52 4.46 -15.47
C ARG A 71 -6.00 4.25 -15.17
N LEU A 72 -6.41 4.35 -13.91
CA LEU A 72 -7.82 4.25 -13.52
C LEU A 72 -8.62 5.43 -14.09
N GLU A 73 -8.07 6.64 -14.04
CA GLU A 73 -8.71 7.81 -14.63
C GLU A 73 -8.88 7.66 -16.15
N GLN A 74 -7.84 7.18 -16.85
CA GLN A 74 -7.92 6.88 -18.27
C GLN A 74 -8.94 5.78 -18.57
N GLY A 75 -8.97 4.71 -17.77
CA GLY A 75 -9.96 3.64 -17.89
C GLY A 75 -11.39 4.13 -17.71
N LEU A 76 -11.64 5.00 -16.74
CA LEU A 76 -12.96 5.61 -16.51
C LEU A 76 -13.39 6.48 -17.68
N LYS A 77 -12.49 7.29 -18.26
CA LYS A 77 -12.78 8.09 -19.46
C LYS A 77 -13.19 7.21 -20.64
N LEU A 78 -12.52 6.09 -20.84
CA LEU A 78 -12.87 5.13 -21.89
C LEU A 78 -14.22 4.46 -21.65
N LEU A 79 -14.50 4.05 -20.41
CA LEU A 79 -15.80 3.45 -20.04
C LEU A 79 -16.96 4.44 -20.24
N LEU A 80 -16.76 5.70 -19.87
CA LEU A 80 -17.76 6.74 -20.09
C LEU A 80 -18.05 6.90 -21.60
N ARG A 81 -17.01 7.04 -22.42
CA ARG A 81 -17.16 7.13 -23.88
C ARG A 81 -17.82 5.89 -24.47
N GLN A 82 -17.51 4.70 -23.95
CA GLN A 82 -18.15 3.45 -24.38
C GLN A 82 -19.64 3.45 -24.05
N SER A 83 -20.03 3.94 -22.87
CA SER A 83 -21.44 4.02 -22.46
C SER A 83 -22.23 4.96 -23.37
N GLU A 84 -21.67 6.11 -23.73
CA GLU A 84 -22.26 7.06 -24.67
C GLU A 84 -22.40 6.44 -26.06
N THR A 85 -21.35 5.77 -26.54
CA THR A 85 -21.35 5.09 -27.85
C THR A 85 -22.38 3.95 -27.89
N ALA A 86 -22.51 3.18 -26.80
CA ALA A 86 -23.50 2.12 -26.70
C ALA A 86 -24.93 2.68 -26.72
N TYR A 87 -25.17 3.80 -26.03
CA TYR A 87 -26.44 4.49 -26.06
C TYR A 87 -26.78 5.00 -27.46
N THR A 88 -25.84 5.65 -28.16
CA THR A 88 -26.07 6.12 -29.53
C THR A 88 -26.32 4.95 -30.48
N ASN A 89 -25.58 3.85 -30.35
CA ASN A 89 -25.77 2.66 -31.18
C ASN A 89 -27.16 2.06 -30.97
N HIS A 90 -27.60 1.93 -29.71
CA HIS A 90 -28.93 1.43 -29.40
C HIS A 90 -30.03 2.35 -29.96
N ALA A 91 -29.86 3.68 -29.85
CA ALA A 91 -30.79 4.65 -30.43
C ALA A 91 -30.87 4.54 -31.96
N LEU A 92 -29.74 4.40 -32.65
CA LEU A 92 -29.68 4.22 -34.10
C LEU A 92 -30.35 2.93 -34.54
N VAL A 93 -30.05 1.80 -33.87
CA VAL A 93 -30.70 0.51 -34.14
C VAL A 93 -32.21 0.62 -33.94
N LYS A 94 -32.65 1.29 -32.87
CA LYS A 94 -34.08 1.50 -32.62
C LYS A 94 -34.74 2.32 -33.74
N SER A 95 -34.14 3.44 -34.15
CA SER A 95 -34.68 4.25 -35.25
C SER A 95 -34.70 3.48 -36.58
N LEU A 96 -33.70 2.63 -36.83
CA LEU A 96 -33.68 1.79 -38.03
C LEU A 96 -34.80 0.76 -38.02
N ILE A 97 -35.05 0.11 -36.87
CA ILE A 97 -36.16 -0.83 -36.70
C ILE A 97 -37.50 -0.12 -36.91
N GLU A 98 -37.66 1.09 -36.37
CA GLU A 98 -38.87 1.91 -36.56
C GLU A 98 -39.12 2.22 -38.05
N ILE A 99 -38.11 2.69 -38.78
CA ILE A 99 -38.21 2.97 -40.23
C ILE A 99 -38.53 1.70 -41.02
N LEU A 100 -37.86 0.59 -40.74
CA LEU A 100 -38.10 -0.69 -41.43
C LEU A 100 -39.51 -1.24 -41.13
N ASN A 101 -40.04 -0.97 -39.94
CA ASN A 101 -41.40 -1.32 -39.57
C ASN A 101 -42.43 -0.44 -40.27
N GLU A 102 -42.18 0.87 -40.41
CA GLU A 102 -43.02 1.78 -41.20
C GLU A 102 -43.05 1.41 -42.69
N CYS A 103 -41.92 0.96 -43.25
CA CYS A 103 -41.86 0.44 -44.61
C CYS A 103 -42.53 -0.94 -44.79
N GLY A 104 -43.03 -1.56 -43.72
CA GLY A 104 -43.65 -2.90 -43.74
C GLY A 104 -42.68 -4.05 -44.03
N MET A 105 -41.37 -3.77 -44.06
CA MET A 105 -40.31 -4.74 -44.34
C MET A 105 -40.01 -5.65 -43.13
N VAL A 106 -40.24 -5.15 -41.91
CA VAL A 106 -39.94 -5.83 -40.65
C VAL A 106 -41.13 -5.65 -39.70
N ASP A 107 -41.75 -6.74 -39.26
CA ASP A 107 -42.75 -6.69 -38.18
C ASP A 107 -42.02 -6.70 -36.83
N ASN A 108 -42.08 -5.57 -36.12
CA ASN A 108 -41.42 -5.37 -34.84
C ASN A 108 -41.84 -6.44 -33.80
N GLY A 109 -43.13 -6.78 -33.73
CA GLY A 109 -43.63 -7.76 -32.74
C GLY A 109 -43.09 -9.17 -32.98
N ARG A 110 -42.98 -9.57 -34.25
CA ARG A 110 -42.37 -10.85 -34.64
C ARG A 110 -40.87 -10.86 -34.35
N LEU A 111 -40.16 -9.77 -34.62
CA LEU A 111 -38.73 -9.68 -34.35
C LEU A 111 -38.42 -9.76 -32.84
N GLU A 112 -39.18 -9.04 -32.02
CA GLU A 112 -39.03 -9.09 -30.55
C GLU A 112 -39.28 -10.48 -29.98
N SER A 113 -40.31 -11.18 -30.45
CA SER A 113 -40.60 -12.55 -29.99
C SER A 113 -39.49 -13.54 -30.39
N MET A 114 -38.95 -13.43 -31.60
CA MET A 114 -37.79 -14.23 -32.02
C MET A 114 -36.55 -13.93 -31.19
N TRP A 115 -36.29 -12.65 -30.89
CA TRP A 115 -35.16 -12.24 -30.06
C TRP A 115 -35.28 -12.75 -28.63
N ARG A 116 -36.45 -12.61 -27.99
CA ARG A 116 -36.70 -13.13 -26.64
C ARG A 116 -36.49 -14.64 -26.57
N ALA A 117 -37.00 -15.39 -27.55
CA ALA A 117 -36.81 -16.83 -27.63
C ALA A 117 -35.33 -17.23 -27.79
N GLU A 118 -34.53 -16.45 -28.51
CA GLU A 118 -33.11 -16.73 -28.67
C GLU A 118 -32.29 -16.36 -27.42
N CYS A 119 -32.63 -15.26 -26.73
CA CYS A 119 -32.03 -14.90 -25.44
C CYS A 119 -32.29 -15.98 -24.38
N GLU A 120 -33.51 -16.53 -24.34
CA GLU A 120 -33.87 -17.61 -23.42
C GLU A 120 -33.03 -18.87 -23.67
N LYS A 121 -32.88 -19.28 -24.94
CA LYS A 121 -31.99 -20.40 -25.31
C LYS A 121 -30.52 -20.19 -24.94
N LEU A 122 -30.02 -18.95 -25.02
CA LEU A 122 -28.63 -18.64 -24.67
C LEU A 122 -28.41 -18.67 -23.15
N ASN A 123 -29.41 -18.24 -22.38
CA ASN A 123 -29.38 -18.25 -20.93
C ASN A 123 -29.42 -19.70 -20.39
N ASP A 124 -30.25 -20.55 -20.98
CA ASP A 124 -30.32 -21.98 -20.63
C ASP A 124 -28.99 -22.70 -20.90
N LYS A 125 -28.34 -22.41 -22.03
CA LYS A 125 -27.00 -22.95 -22.38
C LYS A 125 -25.89 -22.50 -21.43
N THR A 126 -26.00 -21.29 -20.85
CA THR A 126 -25.01 -20.80 -19.88
C THR A 126 -25.20 -21.41 -18.49
N THR A 127 -26.44 -21.77 -18.12
CA THR A 127 -26.71 -22.51 -16.88
C THR A 127 -26.28 -23.98 -16.93
N GLU A 128 -26.33 -24.64 -18.09
CA GLU A 128 -25.89 -26.03 -18.24
C GLU A 128 -24.36 -26.19 -18.33
N SER A 129 -23.61 -25.13 -18.64
CA SER A 129 -22.16 -25.19 -18.88
C SER A 129 -21.28 -24.72 -17.70
N SER A 130 -21.86 -24.36 -16.55
CA SER A 130 -21.09 -24.10 -15.32
C SER A 130 -20.84 -25.38 -14.53
N PRO A 131 -19.60 -25.93 -14.46
CA PRO A 131 -19.30 -27.03 -13.58
C PRO A 131 -19.37 -26.56 -12.13
N ALA A 132 -20.01 -27.37 -11.30
CA ALA A 132 -20.22 -27.18 -9.87
C ALA A 132 -18.99 -26.56 -9.17
N LYS A 133 -19.19 -25.41 -8.51
CA LYS A 133 -18.26 -24.83 -7.53
C LYS A 133 -18.00 -25.85 -6.43
N SER A 134 -16.89 -26.57 -6.54
CA SER A 134 -16.35 -27.41 -5.46
C SER A 134 -15.88 -26.50 -4.33
N GLN A 135 -16.46 -26.66 -3.15
CA GLN A 135 -16.03 -25.98 -1.93
C GLN A 135 -14.61 -26.42 -1.54
N PRO A 136 -13.76 -25.54 -0.99
CA PRO A 136 -12.41 -25.91 -0.59
C PRO A 136 -12.45 -26.74 0.70
N LYS A 137 -11.99 -28.01 0.61
CA LYS A 137 -11.75 -28.88 1.76
C LYS A 137 -10.64 -28.28 2.64
N LYS A 138 -10.96 -27.93 3.88
CA LYS A 138 -9.98 -27.51 4.90
C LYS A 138 -9.01 -28.66 5.18
N ALA A 139 -7.73 -28.46 4.85
CA ALA A 139 -6.64 -29.31 5.31
C ALA A 139 -6.11 -28.82 6.67
N ARG A 140 -5.64 -29.80 7.47
CA ARG A 140 -4.48 -29.73 8.39
C ARG A 140 -4.77 -29.96 9.88
N LYS A 141 -4.56 -31.20 10.32
CA LYS A 141 -3.89 -31.51 11.61
C LYS A 141 -2.87 -32.62 11.38
N THR A 142 -1.60 -32.23 11.18
CA THR A 142 -0.45 -33.12 11.23
C THR A 142 -0.09 -33.39 12.70
N LYS A 143 -0.27 -34.63 13.14
CA LYS A 143 0.20 -35.15 14.44
C LYS A 143 1.68 -35.50 14.30
N ARG A 144 2.58 -34.63 14.77
CA ARG A 144 4.00 -34.96 14.92
C ARG A 144 4.16 -35.97 16.07
N LYS A 145 4.59 -37.19 15.75
CA LYS A 145 5.21 -38.13 16.70
C LYS A 145 6.68 -37.75 16.82
N ALA A 146 7.13 -37.41 18.02
CA ALA A 146 8.55 -37.35 18.36
C ALA A 146 8.90 -38.61 19.16
N SER A 147 9.92 -39.31 18.68
CA SER A 147 10.61 -40.43 19.31
C SER A 147 11.87 -39.93 20.01
N THR A 148 12.03 -40.29 21.29
CA THR A 148 13.26 -40.30 22.12
C THR A 148 12.81 -41.05 23.39
N SER A 149 13.50 -42.01 24.00
CA SER A 149 14.91 -42.43 24.02
C SER A 149 15.00 -43.80 24.69
N SER A 150 15.88 -44.68 24.21
CA SER A 150 16.55 -45.74 24.98
C SER A 150 17.95 -45.89 24.42
#